data_AF-A0A1V4MUC8-F1
#
_entry.id   AF-A0A1V4MUC8-F1
#
_cell.length_a   1.000
_cell.length_b   1.000
_cell.length_c   1.000
_cell.angle_alpha   90.00
_cell.angle_beta   90.00
_cell.angle_gamma   90.00
#
_symmetry.space_group_name_H-M   'P 1'
#
loop_
_entity.id
_entity.type
_entity.pdbx_description
1 polymer ?
#
loop_
_entity_poly.entity_id
_entity_poly.type
_entity_poly.pdbx_seq_one_letter_code
_entity_poly.pdbx_strand_id
1 'polypeptide(L)'
;MESLSTSLPGGPENWRDAAGSLLERLQEDGVYHPSTMASISVSEEAACAPADCCDTVIREVHGPGGEGDPNTAPVLDRFRVCSRCGGILWWHPLRGEYMPHSSLLKRTRRGTAAT
;
A
#
# COMPACT_ATOMS: atom_id res chain seq x y z
N MET A 1 8.28 0.27 40.06
CA MET A 1 9.24 -0.52 39.27
C MET A 1 8.50 -1.05 38.07
N GLU A 2 8.92 -0.55 36.92
CA GLU A 2 8.95 -1.22 35.61
C GLU A 2 7.58 -1.53 34.96
N SER A 3 7.22 -0.55 34.12
CA SER A 3 6.36 -0.58 32.94
C SER A 3 5.94 -1.96 32.44
N LEU A 4 4.62 -2.11 32.30
CA LEU A 4 3.94 -3.14 31.54
C LEU A 4 4.48 -3.21 30.10
N SER A 5 5.50 -4.03 29.86
CA SER A 5 5.77 -4.57 28.52
C SER A 5 4.66 -5.56 28.19
N THR A 6 3.53 -5.00 27.79
CA THR A 6 2.51 -5.70 27.03
C THR A 6 3.17 -6.08 25.71
N SER A 7 3.79 -7.27 25.67
CA SER A 7 3.94 -7.98 24.41
C SER A 7 2.53 -8.26 23.91
N LEU A 8 2.04 -7.47 22.96
CA LEU A 8 0.93 -7.84 22.10
C LEU A 8 1.47 -8.92 21.13
N PRO A 9 1.11 -10.21 21.27
CA PRO A 9 1.31 -11.15 20.18
C PRO A 9 0.28 -10.80 19.10
N GLY A 10 0.73 -10.27 17.97
CA GLY A 10 -0.15 -9.93 16.85
C GLY A 10 -0.05 -8.47 16.42
N GLY A 11 1.15 -8.01 16.06
CA GLY A 11 1.22 -7.17 14.86
C GLY A 11 0.70 -8.00 13.67
N PRO A 12 0.24 -7.39 12.57
CA PRO A 12 -0.25 -8.12 11.39
C PRO A 12 0.76 -9.22 11.03
N GLU A 13 0.42 -10.49 11.27
CA GLU A 13 1.45 -11.54 11.41
C GLU A 13 2.23 -11.84 10.12
N ASN A 14 1.93 -11.16 9.01
CA ASN A 14 2.93 -10.75 8.04
C ASN A 14 2.45 -9.51 7.26
N TRP A 15 2.75 -8.29 7.71
CA TRP A 15 2.57 -7.09 6.87
C TRP A 15 3.27 -7.25 5.50
N ARG A 16 4.39 -8.00 5.47
CA ARG A 16 5.13 -8.34 4.25
C ARG A 16 4.32 -9.21 3.29
N ASP A 17 3.53 -10.15 3.81
CA ASP A 17 2.65 -11.02 3.02
C ASP A 17 1.45 -10.21 2.49
N ALA A 18 0.90 -9.34 3.34
CA ALA A 18 -0.13 -8.38 2.94
C ALA A 18 0.36 -7.40 1.85
N ALA A 19 1.60 -6.90 1.99
CA ALA A 19 2.27 -6.05 1.01
C ALA A 19 2.56 -6.81 -0.30
N GLY A 20 2.98 -8.07 -0.22
CA GLY A 20 3.15 -8.95 -1.38
C GLY A 20 1.84 -9.15 -2.14
N SER A 21 0.78 -9.53 -1.41
CA SER A 21 -0.57 -9.69 -1.96
C SER A 21 -1.10 -8.41 -2.60
N LEU A 22 -0.83 -7.24 -2.00
CA LEU A 22 -1.17 -5.94 -2.56
C LEU A 22 -0.45 -5.70 -3.89
N LEU A 23 0.88 -5.93 -3.95
CA LEU A 23 1.66 -5.76 -5.17
C LEU A 23 1.20 -6.68 -6.30
N GLU A 24 0.97 -7.97 -6.00
CA GLU A 24 0.43 -8.93 -6.97
C GLU A 24 -0.92 -8.44 -7.50
N ARG A 25 -1.82 -7.99 -6.62
CA ARG A 25 -3.13 -7.50 -7.04
C ARG A 25 -3.05 -6.24 -7.91
N LEU A 26 -2.18 -5.30 -7.55
CA LEU A 26 -1.93 -4.09 -8.33
C LEU A 26 -1.35 -4.41 -9.73
N GLN A 27 -0.54 -5.47 -9.82
CA GLN A 27 0.01 -5.98 -11.08
C GLN A 27 -1.09 -6.61 -11.95
N GLU A 28 -1.89 -7.51 -11.37
CA GLU A 28 -2.98 -8.19 -12.06
C GLU A 28 -4.04 -7.21 -12.57
N ASP A 29 -4.38 -6.22 -11.75
CA ASP A 29 -5.37 -5.20 -12.12
C ASP A 29 -4.80 -4.11 -13.04
N GLY A 30 -3.48 -4.13 -13.31
CA GLY A 30 -2.80 -3.19 -14.22
C GLY A 30 -2.88 -1.73 -13.75
N VAL A 31 -2.84 -1.51 -12.43
CA VAL A 31 -2.98 -0.17 -11.84
C VAL A 31 -1.82 0.74 -12.23
N TYR A 32 -0.60 0.17 -12.21
CA TYR A 32 0.63 0.84 -12.62
C TYR A 32 1.16 0.20 -13.90
N HIS A 33 1.85 0.99 -14.71
CA HIS A 33 2.57 0.45 -15.87
C HIS A 33 3.66 -0.53 -15.38
N PRO A 34 3.97 -1.63 -16.09
CA PRO A 34 5.01 -2.58 -15.68
C PRO A 34 6.38 -1.92 -15.41
N SER A 35 6.72 -0.86 -16.15
CA SER A 35 7.92 -0.07 -15.88
C SER A 35 7.88 0.64 -14.54
N THR A 36 6.72 1.14 -14.12
CA THR A 36 6.52 1.74 -12.79
C THR A 36 6.55 0.67 -11.71
N MET A 37 5.97 -0.51 -11.95
CA MET A 37 6.02 -1.64 -10.99
C MET A 37 7.46 -2.08 -10.66
N ALA A 38 8.40 -1.97 -11.62
CA ALA A 38 9.82 -2.22 -11.39
C ALA A 38 10.54 -1.11 -10.61
N SER A 39 9.86 0.02 -10.38
CA SER A 39 10.37 1.24 -9.77
C SER A 39 9.45 1.74 -8.66
N ILE A 40 8.78 0.83 -7.95
CA ILE A 40 8.05 1.14 -6.72
C ILE A 40 8.59 0.36 -5.53
N SER A 41 8.58 1.02 -4.38
CA SER A 41 8.86 0.43 -3.07
C SER A 41 7.59 0.48 -2.23
N VAL A 42 7.42 -0.55 -1.39
CA VAL A 42 6.30 -0.67 -0.46
C VAL A 42 6.82 -0.54 0.96
N SER A 43 6.21 0.33 1.75
CA SER A 43 6.60 0.54 3.14
C SER A 43 5.39 0.61 4.04
N GLU A 44 5.53 0.12 5.26
CA GLU A 44 4.54 0.31 6.32
C GLU A 44 4.59 1.76 6.82
N GLU A 45 3.44 2.44 6.92
CA GLU A 45 3.34 3.78 7.52
C GLU A 45 2.87 3.69 8.97
N ALA A 46 1.85 2.87 9.24
CA ALA A 46 1.34 2.64 10.58
C ALA A 46 0.54 1.34 10.68
N ALA A 47 0.65 0.65 11.80
CA ALA A 47 -0.36 -0.32 12.23
C ALA A 47 -1.64 0.45 12.61
N CYS A 48 -2.79 0.05 12.07
CA CYS A 48 -4.05 0.72 12.35
C CYS A 48 -5.01 -0.20 13.12
N ALA A 49 -6.05 0.40 13.71
CA ALA A 49 -7.14 -0.37 14.34
C ALA A 49 -8.24 -0.68 13.31
N PRO A 50 -8.80 -1.90 13.27
CA PRO A 50 -8.49 -3.06 14.12
C PRO A 50 -7.10 -3.64 13.82
N ALA A 51 -6.47 -4.29 14.82
CA ALA A 51 -5.08 -4.76 14.80
C ALA A 51 -4.71 -5.69 13.62
N ASP A 52 -5.71 -6.15 12.86
CA ASP A 52 -5.57 -6.94 11.64
C ASP A 52 -5.32 -6.11 10.36
N CYS A 53 -5.26 -4.78 10.45
CA CYS A 53 -5.09 -3.88 9.31
C CYS A 53 -3.83 -3.01 9.40
N CYS A 54 -3.16 -2.82 8.27
CA CYS A 54 -1.95 -2.03 8.15
C CYS A 54 -2.12 -0.94 7.11
N ASP A 55 -1.64 0.26 7.42
CA ASP A 55 -1.46 1.30 6.43
C ASP A 55 -0.13 1.12 5.72
N THR A 56 -0.21 0.92 4.41
CA THR A 56 0.89 0.65 3.50
C THR A 56 0.98 1.76 2.48
N VAL A 57 2.20 2.17 2.14
CA VAL A 57 2.46 3.26 1.22
C VAL A 57 3.29 2.75 0.06
N ILE A 58 2.83 3.08 -1.15
CA ILE A 58 3.56 2.86 -2.39
C ILE A 58 4.33 4.13 -2.71
N ARG A 59 5.64 4.00 -2.90
CA ARG A 59 6.54 5.10 -3.24
C ARG A 59 7.23 4.82 -4.56
N GLU A 60 7.48 5.87 -5.34
CA GLU A 60 8.30 5.75 -6.55
C GLU A 60 9.79 5.72 -6.19
N VAL A 61 10.51 4.78 -6.78
CA VAL A 61 11.96 4.64 -6.67
C VAL A 61 12.59 5.08 -7.98
N HIS A 62 13.26 6.23 -7.97
CA HIS A 62 14.05 6.66 -9.11
C HIS A 62 15.39 5.91 -9.18
N GLY A 63 15.38 4.74 -9.83
CA GLY A 63 16.60 4.03 -10.25
C GLY A 63 16.57 2.52 -10.02
N PRO A 64 17.19 1.72 -10.91
CA PRO A 64 17.27 0.28 -10.72
C PRO A 64 18.16 -0.06 -9.51
N GLY A 65 17.61 -0.79 -8.53
CA GLY A 65 18.37 -1.32 -7.39
C GLY A 65 18.59 -0.37 -6.21
N GLY A 66 17.97 0.82 -6.20
CA GLY A 66 17.93 1.67 -5.00
C GLY A 66 16.75 1.28 -4.12
N GLU A 67 16.91 1.21 -2.81
CA GLU A 67 15.78 0.99 -1.89
C GLU A 67 14.76 2.16 -1.93
N GLY A 68 15.10 3.25 -2.65
CA GLY A 68 14.38 4.51 -2.67
C GLY A 68 14.57 5.15 -1.31
N ASP A 69 15.28 6.26 -1.23
CA ASP A 69 15.42 6.94 0.06
C ASP A 69 14.00 7.27 0.59
N PRO A 70 13.57 6.69 1.72
CA PRO A 70 12.18 6.78 2.18
C PRO A 70 11.77 8.21 2.55
N ASN A 71 12.73 9.15 2.64
CA ASN A 71 12.50 10.56 2.92
C ASN A 71 12.41 11.42 1.66
N THR A 72 12.89 10.95 0.50
CA THR A 72 12.86 11.69 -0.78
C THR A 72 12.02 11.04 -1.87
N ALA A 73 11.70 9.75 -1.75
CA ALA A 73 10.83 9.05 -2.68
C ALA A 73 9.37 9.54 -2.58
N PRO A 74 8.79 10.08 -3.66
CA PRO A 74 7.43 10.60 -3.62
C PRO A 74 6.42 9.46 -3.37
N VAL A 75 5.44 9.75 -2.52
CA VAL A 75 4.33 8.82 -2.26
C VAL A 75 3.40 8.83 -3.47
N LEU A 76 3.23 7.66 -4.10
CA LEU A 76 2.32 7.48 -5.22
C LEU A 76 0.89 7.29 -4.70
N ASP A 77 0.70 6.31 -3.83
CA ASP A 77 -0.61 5.99 -3.26
C ASP A 77 -0.45 5.38 -1.86
N ARG A 78 -1.50 5.50 -1.05
CA ARG A 78 -1.61 4.81 0.24
C ARG A 78 -2.71 3.78 0.17
N PHE A 79 -2.50 2.66 0.84
CA PHE A 79 -3.42 1.56 0.93
C PHE A 79 -3.58 1.14 2.38
N ARG A 80 -4.75 0.60 2.69
CA ARG A 80 -4.97 -0.14 3.92
C ARG A 80 -5.25 -1.58 3.54
N VAL A 81 -4.41 -2.49 4.03
CA VAL A 81 -4.54 -3.91 3.79
C VAL A 81 -4.92 -4.58 5.09
N CYS A 82 -6.03 -5.32 5.07
CA CYS A 82 -6.53 -6.04 6.24
C CYS A 82 -6.31 -7.54 6.05
N SER A 83 -5.30 -8.11 6.72
CA SER A 83 -4.86 -9.50 6.54
C SER A 83 -5.96 -10.51 6.85
N ARG A 84 -6.84 -10.21 7.82
CA ARG A 84 -7.92 -11.11 8.24
C ARG A 84 -9.04 -11.27 7.19
N CYS A 85 -9.35 -10.22 6.43
CA CYS A 85 -10.44 -10.23 5.47
C CYS A 85 -9.99 -10.14 4.01
N GLY A 86 -8.67 -10.03 3.76
CA GLY A 86 -8.11 -9.78 2.43
C GLY A 86 -8.56 -8.46 1.82
N GLY A 87 -9.07 -7.54 2.65
CA GLY A 87 -9.62 -6.27 2.18
C GLY A 87 -8.50 -5.29 1.83
N ILE A 88 -8.51 -4.81 0.58
CA ILE A 88 -7.64 -3.73 0.12
C ILE A 88 -8.48 -2.46 -0.04
N LEU A 89 -8.14 -1.43 0.74
CA LEU A 89 -8.67 -0.09 0.60
C LEU A 89 -7.58 0.83 0.07
N TRP A 90 -7.95 1.77 -0.78
CA TRP A 90 -7.07 2.78 -1.35
C TRP A 90 -7.43 4.16 -0.79
N TRP A 91 -6.43 4.91 -0.35
CA TRP A 91 -6.61 6.29 0.10
C TRP A 91 -6.87 7.22 -1.08
N HIS A 92 -8.08 7.78 -1.17
CA HIS A 92 -8.42 8.71 -2.24
C HIS A 92 -7.95 10.13 -1.89
N PRO A 93 -6.90 10.68 -2.52
CA PRO A 93 -6.27 11.93 -2.09
C PRO A 93 -7.21 13.14 -2.19
N LEU A 94 -8.11 13.17 -3.19
CA LEU A 94 -9.07 14.29 -3.34
C LEU A 94 -10.24 14.23 -2.35
N ARG A 95 -10.59 13.05 -1.83
CA ARG A 95 -11.71 12.88 -0.90
C ARG A 95 -11.23 12.80 0.55
N GLY A 96 -9.96 12.47 0.77
CA GLY A 96 -9.38 12.32 2.10
C GLY A 96 -9.96 11.14 2.87
N GLU A 97 -10.31 10.05 2.17
CA GLU A 97 -10.92 8.86 2.77
C GLU A 97 -10.41 7.58 2.11
N TYR A 98 -10.47 6.47 2.86
CA TYR A 98 -10.22 5.13 2.32
C TYR A 98 -11.43 4.64 1.52
N MET A 99 -11.19 4.32 0.26
CA MET A 99 -12.18 3.80 -0.68
C MET A 99 -11.87 2.36 -1.07
N PRO A 100 -12.85 1.56 -1.52
CA PRO A 100 -12.56 0.22 -2.03
C PRO A 100 -11.60 0.27 -3.21
N HIS A 101 -10.72 -0.73 -3.34
CA HIS A 101 -9.73 -0.87 -4.42
C HIS A 101 -10.31 -0.65 -5.83
N SER A 102 -11.57 -1.05 -6.07
CA SER A 102 -12.26 -0.84 -7.35
C SER A 102 -12.39 0.65 -7.75
N SER A 103 -12.32 1.58 -6.81
CA SER A 103 -12.33 3.03 -7.08
C SER A 103 -11.03 3.49 -7.74
N LEU A 104 -9.91 2.88 -7.36
CA LEU A 104 -8.61 3.10 -7.98
C LEU A 104 -8.61 2.64 -9.45
N LEU A 105 -9.22 1.48 -9.73
CA LEU A 105 -9.35 0.98 -11.10
C LEU A 105 -10.16 1.92 -12.00
N LYS A 106 -11.18 2.57 -11.46
CA LYS A 106 -11.96 3.59 -12.17
C LYS A 106 -11.12 4.84 -12.48
N ARG A 107 -10.16 5.19 -11.63
CA ARG A 107 -9.17 6.27 -11.88
C ARG A 107 -8.28 5.89 -13.06
N THR A 108 -7.66 4.72 -13.02
CA THR A 108 -6.72 4.26 -14.06
C THR A 108 -7.39 4.10 -15.42
N ARG A 109 -8.61 3.53 -15.46
CA ARG A 109 -9.36 3.34 -16.72
C ARG A 109 -9.87 4.63 -17.36
N ARG A 110 -10.05 5.72 -16.59
CA ARG A 110 -10.39 7.02 -17.16
C ARG A 110 -9.19 7.73 -17.81
N GLY A 111 -7.97 7.42 -17.36
CA GLY A 111 -6.74 8.00 -17.91
C GLY A 111 -6.32 7.41 -19.26
N THR A 112 -6.74 6.18 -19.58
CA THR A 112 -6.42 5.49 -20.85
C THR A 112 -7.41 5.75 -21.99
N ALA A 113 -8.43 6.58 -21.78
CA ALA A 113 -9.35 7.05 -22.82
C ALA A 113 -8.89 8.40 -23.39
N ALA A 114 -7.68 8.46 -23.93
CA ALA A 114 -7.22 9.54 -24.79
C ALA A 114 -6.43 8.90 -25.94
N THR A 115 -7.17 8.60 -27.01
CA THR A 115 -6.66 8.33 -28.36
C THR A 115 -6.48 9.65 -29.08
#